data_AF-A0A2E9LW34-F1
#
_entry.id   AF-A0A2E9LW34-F1
#
_cell.length_a   1.000
_cell.length_b   1.000
_cell.length_c   1.000
_cell.angle_alpha   90.00
_cell.angle_beta   90.00
_cell.angle_gamma   90.00
#
_symmetry.space_group_name_H-M   'P 1'
#
loop_
_entity.id
_entity.type
_entity.pdbx_description
1 polymer ?
#
loop_
_entity_poly.entity_id
_entity_poly.type
_entity_poly.pdbx_seq_one_letter_code
_entity_poly.pdbx_strand_id
1 'polypeptide(L)'
;MSKIEDEVCEKIQQRAEVGLKKYGTTMEREDFSDLDWMNYLQEELMDGAVYLQRMINNYQDALAELEELTKRVEHLEEQLEEYLE
;
A
#
# COMPACT_ATOMS: atom_id res chain seq x y z
N MET A 1 -19.72 -12.90 -5.73
CA MET A 1 -18.54 -12.23 -5.17
C MET A 1 -19.00 -11.22 -4.15
N SER A 2 -18.15 -10.86 -3.20
CA SER A 2 -18.38 -9.77 -2.27
C SER A 2 -18.21 -8.42 -2.97
N LYS A 3 -18.77 -7.36 -2.38
CA LYS A 3 -18.59 -5.99 -2.89
C LYS A 3 -17.10 -5.63 -3.09
N ILE A 4 -16.23 -6.08 -2.19
CA ILE A 4 -14.79 -5.80 -2.26
C ILE A 4 -14.15 -6.52 -3.46
N GLU A 5 -14.55 -7.76 -3.70
CA GLU A 5 -14.08 -8.54 -4.86
C GLU A 5 -14.54 -7.89 -6.17
N ASP A 6 -15.80 -7.45 -6.25
CA ASP A 6 -16.35 -6.79 -7.43
C ASP A 6 -15.59 -5.49 -7.77
N GLU A 7 -15.28 -4.66 -6.76
CA GLU A 7 -14.49 -3.44 -6.93
C GLU A 7 -13.07 -3.71 -7.45
N VAL A 8 -12.45 -4.83 -7.05
CA VAL A 8 -11.14 -5.24 -7.57
C VAL A 8 -11.25 -5.73 -9.02
N CYS A 9 -12.29 -6.50 -9.35
CA CYS A 9 -12.56 -6.93 -10.72
C CYS A 9 -12.76 -5.75 -11.67
N GLU A 10 -13.48 -4.72 -11.25
CA GLU A 10 -13.65 -3.48 -12.04
C GLU A 10 -12.32 -2.79 -12.33
N LYS A 11 -11.43 -2.69 -11.33
CA LYS A 11 -10.08 -2.12 -11.51
C LYS A 11 -9.25 -2.94 -12.51
N ILE A 12 -9.34 -4.26 -12.47
CA ILE A 12 -8.66 -5.15 -13.43
C ILE A 12 -9.17 -4.87 -14.85
N GLN A 13 -10.48 -4.78 -15.04
CA GLN A 13 -11.09 -4.48 -16.35
C GLN A 13 -10.64 -3.11 -16.88
N GLN A 14 -10.69 -2.07 -16.05
CA GLN A 14 -10.24 -0.72 -16.42
C GLN A 14 -8.75 -0.70 -16.83
N ARG A 15 -7.88 -1.42 -16.09
CA ARG A 15 -6.46 -1.55 -16.45
C ARG A 15 -6.29 -2.28 -17.77
N ALA A 16 -7.06 -3.34 -18.03
CA ALA A 16 -7.03 -4.07 -19.30
C ALA A 16 -7.43 -3.16 -20.48
N GLU A 17 -8.47 -2.35 -20.33
CA GLU A 17 -8.89 -1.39 -21.37
C GLU A 17 -7.80 -0.35 -21.67
N VAL A 18 -7.15 0.19 -20.62
CA VAL A 18 -6.05 1.15 -20.79
C VAL A 18 -4.85 0.49 -21.47
N GLY A 19 -4.50 -0.74 -21.06
CA GLY A 19 -3.44 -1.53 -21.69
C GLY A 19 -3.70 -1.77 -23.17
N LEU A 20 -4.92 -2.20 -23.52
CA LEU A 20 -5.32 -2.42 -24.91
C LEU A 20 -5.25 -1.13 -25.73
N LYS A 21 -5.72 0.00 -25.20
CA LYS A 21 -5.60 1.31 -25.87
C LYS A 21 -4.14 1.75 -26.06
N LYS A 22 -3.27 1.46 -25.10
CA LYS A 22 -1.86 1.89 -25.11
C LYS A 22 -1.00 1.03 -26.05
N TYR A 23 -1.19 -0.28 -26.03
CA TYR A 23 -0.31 -1.24 -26.70
C TYR A 23 -0.94 -1.87 -27.95
N GLY A 24 -2.25 -1.66 -28.18
CA GLY A 24 -2.97 -2.23 -29.32
C GLY A 24 -3.18 -3.75 -29.25
N THR A 25 -2.83 -4.38 -28.12
CA THR A 25 -2.95 -5.83 -27.90
C THR A 25 -3.34 -6.14 -26.45
N THR A 26 -3.81 -7.36 -26.22
CA THR A 26 -4.17 -7.89 -24.88
C THR A 26 -2.98 -8.66 -24.28
N MET A 27 -3.22 -9.35 -23.16
CA MET A 27 -2.24 -10.30 -22.60
C MET A 27 -2.08 -11.58 -23.45
N GLU A 28 -2.92 -11.78 -24.48
CA GLU A 28 -2.79 -12.87 -25.46
C GLU A 28 -1.73 -12.57 -26.54
N ARG A 29 -0.96 -11.49 -26.37
CA ARG A 29 0.15 -11.13 -27.24
C ARG A 29 1.24 -12.22 -27.26
N GLU A 30 1.83 -12.44 -28.44
CA GLU A 30 2.86 -13.48 -28.65
C GLU A 30 4.25 -12.89 -28.92
N ASP A 31 4.41 -11.56 -28.83
CA ASP A 31 5.65 -10.85 -29.15
C ASP A 31 6.65 -10.79 -27.97
N PHE A 32 6.29 -11.33 -26.81
CA PHE A 32 7.15 -11.44 -25.62
C PHE A 32 7.50 -12.90 -25.31
N SER A 33 8.74 -13.13 -24.88
CA SER A 33 9.15 -14.44 -24.35
C SER A 33 8.72 -14.61 -22.89
N ASP A 34 8.71 -15.85 -22.40
CA ASP A 34 8.47 -16.14 -20.98
C ASP A 34 9.45 -15.40 -20.06
N LEU A 35 10.71 -15.23 -20.49
CA LEU A 35 11.71 -14.49 -19.72
C LEU A 35 11.36 -13.00 -19.62
N ASP A 36 10.84 -12.39 -20.70
CA ASP A 36 10.39 -11.00 -20.67
C ASP A 36 9.25 -10.83 -19.66
N TRP A 37 8.28 -11.74 -19.67
CA TRP A 37 7.18 -11.74 -18.69
C TRP A 37 7.67 -11.87 -17.25
N MET A 38 8.63 -12.76 -17.00
CA MET A 38 9.22 -12.93 -15.66
C MET A 38 9.94 -11.65 -15.20
N ASN A 39 10.69 -11.00 -16.09
CA ASN A 39 11.39 -9.76 -15.77
C ASN A 39 10.41 -8.61 -15.49
N TYR A 40 9.38 -8.42 -16.32
CA TYR A 40 8.35 -7.40 -16.05
C TYR A 40 7.61 -7.67 -14.74
N LEU A 41 7.27 -8.92 -14.45
CA LEU A 41 6.66 -9.27 -13.17
C LEU A 41 7.60 -8.95 -12.00
N GLN A 42 8.89 -9.26 -12.13
CA GLN A 42 9.88 -8.94 -11.10
C GLN A 42 9.95 -7.42 -10.85
N GLU A 43 9.97 -6.61 -11.91
CA GLU A 43 9.96 -5.14 -11.81
C GLU A 43 8.72 -4.63 -11.08
N GLU A 44 7.52 -5.08 -11.47
CA GLU A 44 6.26 -4.68 -10.83
C GLU A 44 6.18 -5.12 -9.35
N LEU A 45 6.75 -6.28 -9.01
CA LEU A 45 6.84 -6.75 -7.63
C LEU A 45 7.84 -5.91 -6.80
N MET A 46 8.94 -5.45 -7.39
CA MET A 46 9.86 -4.54 -6.72
C MET A 46 9.20 -3.19 -6.42
N ASP A 47 8.42 -2.65 -7.36
CA ASP A 47 7.61 -1.44 -7.12
C ASP A 47 6.59 -1.64 -5.99
N GLY A 48 5.92 -2.80 -5.97
CA GLY A 48 5.05 -3.21 -4.87
C GLY A 48 5.77 -3.25 -3.52
N ALA A 49 6.99 -3.79 -3.47
CA ALA A 49 7.82 -3.84 -2.27
C ALA A 49 8.21 -2.43 -1.78
N VAL A 50 8.52 -1.51 -2.69
CA VAL A 50 8.79 -0.10 -2.34
C VAL A 50 7.57 0.57 -1.73
N TYR A 51 6.38 0.37 -2.30
CA TYR A 51 5.14 0.90 -1.71
C TYR A 51 4.85 0.32 -0.33
N LEU A 52 5.07 -0.98 -0.15
CA LEU A 52 4.93 -1.63 1.15
C LEU A 52 5.91 -1.04 2.17
N GLN A 53 7.18 -0.86 1.81
CA GLN A 53 8.18 -0.27 2.71
C GLN A 53 7.78 1.14 3.14
N ARG A 54 7.28 1.97 2.22
CA ARG A 54 6.77 3.31 2.56
C ARG A 54 5.63 3.24 3.57
N MET A 55 4.68 2.33 3.40
CA MET A 55 3.56 2.15 4.34
C MET A 55 4.04 1.69 5.71
N ILE A 56 5.03 0.79 5.76
CA ILE A 56 5.67 0.36 7.02
C ILE A 56 6.31 1.55 7.73
N ASN A 57 7.09 2.37 7.02
CA ASN A 57 7.72 3.56 7.61
C ASN A 57 6.67 4.52 8.19
N ASN A 58 5.64 4.85 7.41
CA ASN A 58 4.55 5.72 7.89
C ASN A 58 3.86 5.16 9.14
N TYR A 59 3.67 3.85 9.21
CA TYR A 59 3.07 3.20 10.37
C TYR A 59 3.98 3.28 11.60
N GLN A 60 5.28 3.06 11.44
CA GLN A 60 6.27 3.17 12.51
C GLN A 60 6.36 4.60 13.04
N ASP A 61 6.37 5.60 12.16
CA ASP A 61 6.39 7.02 12.54
C ASP A 61 5.14 7.36 13.37
N ALA A 62 3.95 6.97 12.89
CA ALA A 62 2.70 7.18 13.60
C ALA A 62 2.66 6.47 14.97
N LEU A 63 3.23 5.27 15.06
CA LEU A 63 3.32 4.52 16.32
C LEU A 63 4.24 5.23 17.32
N ALA A 64 5.36 5.77 16.87
CA ALA A 64 6.29 6.52 17.73
C ALA A 64 5.66 7.83 18.24
N GLU A 65 4.92 8.56 17.39
CA GLU A 65 4.17 9.75 17.80
C GLU A 65 3.11 9.41 18.85
N LEU A 66 2.39 8.29 18.68
CA LEU A 66 1.39 7.84 19.64
C LEU A 66 2.02 7.48 21.01
N GLU A 67 3.18 6.83 21.00
CA GLU A 67 3.91 6.50 22.23
C GLU A 67 4.33 7.78 22.99
N GLU A 68 4.83 8.79 22.28
CA GLU A 68 5.22 10.06 22.89
C GLU A 68 4.02 10.83 23.45
N LEU A 69 2.90 10.85 22.72
CA LEU A 69 1.66 11.44 23.22
C LEU A 69 1.15 10.74 24.47
N THR A 70 1.24 9.40 24.51
CA THR A 70 0.82 8.62 25.68
C THR A 70 1.63 9.01 26.92
N LYS A 71 2.96 9.09 26.81
CA LYS A 71 3.83 9.54 27.92
C LYS A 71 3.50 10.95 28.40
N ARG A 72 3.18 11.85 27.47
CA ARG A 72 2.79 13.22 27.82
C ARG A 72 1.45 13.27 28.55
N VAL A 73 0.50 12.40 28.19
CA VAL A 73 -0.77 12.29 28.91
C VAL A 73 -0.54 11.76 30.32
N GLU A 74 0.24 10.69 30.49
CA GLU A 74 0.59 10.13 31.80
C GLU A 74 1.24 11.20 32.71
N HIS A 75 2.20 11.97 32.18
CA HIS A 75 2.83 13.05 32.94
C HIS A 75 1.85 14.15 33.36
N LEU A 76 0.90 14.52 32.49
CA LEU A 76 -0.11 15.52 32.82
C LEU A 76 -1.08 15.01 33.88
N GLU A 77 -1.41 13.71 33.87
CA GLU A 77 -2.23 13.07 34.91
C GLU A 77 -1.53 13.14 36.26
N GLU A 78 -0.24 12.80 36.34
CA GLU A 78 0.57 12.94 37.57
C GLU A 78 0.59 14.38 38.10
N GLN A 79 0.79 15.37 37.23
CA GLN A 79 0.80 16.79 37.62
C GLN A 79 -0.57 17.26 38.12
N LEU A 80 -1.66 16.75 37.54
CA LEU A 80 -3.00 17.09 37.97
C LEU A 80 -3.32 16.50 39.34
N GLU A 81 -2.88 15.26 39.60
CA GLU A 81 -2.99 14.63 40.92
C GLU A 81 -2.26 15.45 41.98
N GLU A 82 -1.01 15.86 41.73
CA GLU A 82 -0.24 16.72 42.65
C GLU A 82 -0.92 18.07 42.93
N TYR A 83 -1.60 18.67 41.94
CA TYR A 83 -2.30 19.95 42.12
C TYR A 83 -3.60 19.82 42.95
N LEU A 84 -4.21 18.64 42.98
CA LEU A 84 -5.48 18.38 43.65
C LEU A 84 -5.31 17.91 45.11
N GLU A 85 -4.12 17.45 45.50
CA GLU A 85 -3.73 17.15 46.89
C GLU A 85 -3.39 18.41 47.70
#